data_AF-A0A8T1SWL4-F1
#
_entry.id   AF-A0A8T1SWL4-F1
#
_cell.length_a   1.000
_cell.length_b   1.000
_cell.length_c   1.000
_cell.angle_alpha   90.00
_cell.angle_beta   90.00
_cell.angle_gamma   90.00
#
_symmetry.space_group_name_H-M   'P 1'
#
loop_
_entity.id
_entity.type
_entity.pdbx_description
1 polymer ?
#
loop_
_entity_poly.entity_id
_entity_poly.type
_entity_poly.pdbx_seq_one_letter_code
_entity_poly.pdbx_strand_id
1 'polypeptide(L)'
;MECEVYRVEDISSFLESPWRKITWTTEERGKIMEEIRSYKPYLNSVPQIRILVLGPIGAGKSSFFNSVNSVFRGYVTSQAVAGSDNASVTTQYRTYPVKDGRDGKPLPIILC
;
A
#
# COMPACT_ATOMS: atom_id res chain seq x y z
N MET A 1 20.19 2.13 -8.49
CA MET A 1 18.74 2.17 -8.19
C MET A 1 18.29 0.72 -8.21
N GLU A 2 17.99 0.14 -7.05
CA GLU A 2 17.58 -1.26 -6.94
C GLU A 2 16.06 -1.29 -7.04
N CYS A 3 15.52 -2.08 -7.98
CA CYS A 3 14.09 -2.21 -8.22
C CYS A 3 13.76 -3.70 -8.22
N GLU A 4 12.87 -4.09 -7.31
CA GLU A 4 12.36 -5.44 -7.23
C GLU A 4 10.94 -5.47 -7.82
N VAL A 5 10.71 -6.36 -8.76
CA VAL A 5 9.42 -6.50 -9.44
C VAL A 5 8.73 -7.76 -8.94
N TYR A 6 7.55 -7.58 -8.36
CA TYR A 6 6.71 -8.66 -7.84
C TYR A 6 5.47 -8.80 -8.71
N ARG A 7 5.27 -9.98 -9.29
CA ARG A 7 4.02 -10.30 -9.99
C ARG A 7 3.01 -10.82 -8.99
N VAL A 8 1.85 -10.18 -8.92
CA VAL A 8 0.72 -10.66 -8.13
C VAL A 8 -0.01 -11.69 -8.97
N GLU A 9 0.15 -12.95 -8.63
CA GLU A 9 -0.60 -14.07 -9.22
C GLU A 9 -1.63 -14.58 -8.19
N ASP A 10 -2.71 -15.20 -8.65
CA ASP A 10 -3.64 -15.88 -7.75
C ASP A 10 -2.96 -17.18 -7.29
N ILE A 11 -2.19 -17.07 -6.22
CA ILE A 11 -1.36 -18.17 -5.69
C ILE A 11 -2.20 -19.17 -4.87
N SER A 12 -3.52 -18.92 -4.74
CA SER A 12 -4.43 -19.75 -3.95
C SER A 12 -4.53 -21.19 -4.48
N SER A 13 -4.30 -21.40 -5.78
CA SER A 13 -4.27 -22.73 -6.40
C SER A 13 -2.90 -23.43 -6.29
N PHE A 14 -1.83 -22.71 -5.95
CA PHE A 14 -0.47 -23.25 -5.89
C PHE A 14 0.05 -23.46 -4.47
N LEU A 15 -0.53 -22.77 -3.48
CA LEU A 15 -0.13 -22.89 -2.08
C LEU A 15 -1.12 -23.77 -1.32
N GLU A 16 -0.63 -24.87 -0.74
CA GLU A 16 -1.42 -25.73 0.16
C GLU A 16 -1.92 -24.97 1.41
N SER A 17 -1.24 -23.87 1.77
CA SER A 17 -1.66 -23.01 2.87
C SER A 17 -1.31 -21.53 2.60
N PRO A 18 -2.03 -20.56 3.19
CA PRO A 18 -1.80 -19.14 2.93
C PRO A 18 -0.34 -18.73 3.17
N TRP A 19 0.21 -17.87 2.28
CA TRP A 19 1.58 -17.35 2.39
C TRP A 19 1.88 -16.71 3.75
N ARG A 20 0.86 -16.14 4.40
CA ARG A 20 0.89 -15.67 5.78
C ARG A 20 -0.41 -16.05 6.47
N LYS A 21 -0.31 -16.84 7.54
CA LYS A 21 -1.43 -17.08 8.46
C LYS A 21 -1.58 -15.86 9.34
N ILE A 22 -2.64 -15.08 9.10
CA ILE A 22 -2.98 -13.90 9.90
C ILE A 22 -4.34 -14.16 10.53
N THR A 23 -4.38 -14.11 11.86
CA THR A 23 -5.64 -13.93 12.56
C THR A 23 -5.89 -12.43 12.63
N TRP A 24 -7.09 -11.98 12.27
CA TRP A 24 -7.40 -10.55 12.20
C TRP A 24 -7.95 -10.03 13.53
N THR A 25 -7.21 -10.24 14.63
CA THR A 25 -7.54 -9.66 15.93
C THR A 25 -7.13 -8.18 16.00
N THR A 26 -7.68 -7.45 16.97
CA THR A 26 -7.29 -6.06 17.23
C THR A 26 -5.81 -5.96 17.60
N GLU A 27 -5.33 -6.93 18.36
CA GLU A 27 -3.96 -7.03 18.85
C GLU A 27 -2.97 -7.28 17.70
N GLU A 28 -3.26 -8.26 16.83
CA GLU A 28 -2.43 -8.56 15.66
C GLU A 28 -2.44 -7.42 14.64
N ARG A 29 -3.59 -6.78 14.44
CA ARG A 29 -3.69 -5.57 13.63
C ARG A 29 -2.80 -4.46 14.20
N GLY A 30 -2.85 -4.22 15.50
CA GLY A 30 -1.99 -3.23 16.18
C GLY A 30 -0.51 -3.53 15.98
N LYS A 31 -0.11 -4.80 16.12
CA LYS A 31 1.25 -5.26 15.88
C LYS A 31 1.72 -5.01 14.46
N ILE A 32 0.94 -5.38 13.44
CA ILE A 32 1.29 -5.17 12.03
C ILE A 32 1.41 -3.67 11.71
N MET A 33 0.51 -2.85 12.24
CA MET A 33 0.58 -1.40 12.07
C MET A 33 1.87 -0.83 12.66
N GLU A 34 2.29 -1.31 13.84
CA GLU A 34 3.54 -0.89 14.47
C GLU A 34 4.79 -1.38 13.72
N GLU A 35 4.76 -2.60 13.17
CA GLU A 35 5.81 -3.11 12.27
C GLU A 35 5.99 -2.17 11.07
N ILE A 36 4.90 -1.68 10.47
CA ILE A 36 4.96 -0.74 9.34
C ILE A 36 5.48 0.63 9.77
N ARG A 37 5.07 1.14 10.95
CA ARG A 37 5.56 2.43 11.49
C ARG A 37 7.05 2.42 11.79
N SER A 38 7.53 1.33 12.36
CA SER A 38 8.92 1.17 12.79
C SER A 38 9.84 0.60 11.71
N TYR A 39 9.29 0.25 10.54
CA TYR A 39 10.04 -0.31 9.43
C TYR A 39 11.19 0.61 9.02
N LYS A 40 12.37 0.02 8.83
CA LYS A 40 13.55 0.70 8.31
C LYS A 40 13.98 0.01 7.02
N PRO A 41 14.10 0.76 5.91
CA PRO A 41 14.64 0.20 4.68
C PRO A 41 16.02 -0.43 4.92
N TYR A 42 16.30 -1.54 4.23
CA TYR A 42 17.54 -2.30 4.39
C TYR A 42 18.79 -1.42 4.23
N LEU A 43 18.74 -0.50 3.25
CA LEU A 43 19.75 0.53 3.07
C LEU A 43 19.41 1.73 3.96
N ASN A 44 20.15 1.92 5.06
CA ASN A 44 19.94 3.03 6.02
C ASN A 44 19.95 4.43 5.38
N SER A 45 20.53 4.59 4.18
CA SER A 45 20.52 5.83 3.40
C SER A 45 19.19 6.10 2.69
N VAL A 46 18.30 5.11 2.60
CA VAL A 46 16.99 5.23 1.97
C VAL A 46 15.96 5.56 3.06
N PRO A 47 15.35 6.76 3.04
CA PRO A 47 14.41 7.15 4.09
C PRO A 47 13.03 6.50 3.93
N GLN A 48 12.64 6.13 2.70
CA GLN A 48 11.31 5.60 2.39
C GLN A 48 11.36 4.64 1.19
N ILE A 49 10.57 3.56 1.25
CA ILE A 49 10.34 2.66 0.11
C ILE A 49 9.22 3.23 -0.76
N ARG A 50 9.40 3.11 -2.08
CA ARG A 50 8.37 3.47 -3.07
C ARG A 50 7.76 2.19 -3.65
N ILE A 51 6.46 2.01 -3.46
CA ILE A 51 5.71 0.87 -3.98
C ILE A 51 4.88 1.35 -5.17
N LEU A 52 5.23 0.90 -6.37
CA LEU A 52 4.49 1.16 -7.60
C LEU A 52 3.50 0.01 -7.86
N VAL A 53 2.21 0.32 -7.95
CA VAL A 53 1.19 -0.70 -8.23
C VAL A 53 0.68 -0.56 -9.66
N LEU A 54 0.91 -1.59 -10.47
CA LEU A 54 0.51 -1.64 -11.88
C LEU A 54 -0.61 -2.67 -12.09
N GLY A 55 -1.40 -2.48 -13.14
CA GLY A 55 -2.52 -3.37 -13.46
C GLY A 55 -3.55 -2.72 -14.37
N PRO A 56 -4.51 -3.48 -14.90
CA PRO A 56 -5.49 -2.98 -15.86
C PRO A 56 -6.44 -1.92 -15.27
N ILE A 57 -7.15 -1.21 -16.15
CA ILE A 57 -8.24 -0.30 -15.75
C ILE A 57 -9.29 -1.13 -14.99
N GLY A 58 -9.87 -0.55 -13.93
CA GLY A 58 -10.85 -1.25 -13.10
C GLY A 58 -10.28 -2.22 -12.05
N ALA A 59 -8.98 -2.51 -12.05
CA ALA A 59 -8.36 -3.42 -11.06
C ALA A 59 -8.30 -2.88 -9.61
N GLY A 60 -8.87 -1.70 -9.33
CA GLY A 60 -8.94 -1.15 -7.97
C GLY A 60 -7.66 -0.52 -7.41
N LYS A 61 -6.64 -0.24 -8.24
CA LYS A 61 -5.35 0.35 -7.82
C LYS A 61 -5.50 1.64 -6.99
N SER A 62 -6.27 2.61 -7.50
CA SER A 62 -6.53 3.87 -6.78
C SER A 62 -7.32 3.65 -5.49
N SER A 63 -8.29 2.73 -5.51
CA SER A 63 -9.06 2.36 -4.32
C SER A 63 -8.17 1.74 -3.25
N PHE A 64 -7.20 0.90 -3.64
CA PHE A 64 -6.20 0.36 -2.73
C PHE A 64 -5.37 1.47 -2.07
N PHE A 65 -4.91 2.47 -2.82
CA PHE A 65 -4.17 3.61 -2.26
C PHE A 65 -5.01 4.41 -1.25
N ASN A 66 -6.28 4.66 -1.57
CA ASN A 66 -7.20 5.33 -0.66
C ASN A 66 -7.45 4.52 0.60
N SER A 67 -7.60 3.19 0.50
CA SER A 67 -7.78 2.31 1.66
C SER A 67 -6.57 2.33 2.58
N VAL A 68 -5.35 2.19 2.05
CA VAL A 68 -4.12 2.26 2.85
C VAL A 68 -4.01 3.62 3.55
N ASN A 69 -4.18 4.72 2.82
CA ASN A 69 -4.14 6.05 3.41
C ASN A 69 -5.20 6.25 4.50
N SER A 70 -6.41 5.74 4.29
CA SER A 70 -7.50 5.90 5.25
C SER A 70 -7.23 5.13 6.55
N VAL A 71 -6.66 3.93 6.46
CA VAL A 71 -6.30 3.11 7.63
C VAL A 71 -5.26 3.80 8.50
N PHE A 72 -4.20 4.36 7.90
CA PHE A 72 -3.14 5.02 8.67
C PHE A 72 -3.53 6.43 9.12
N ARG A 73 -4.37 7.16 8.38
CA ARG A 73 -4.83 8.48 8.79
C ARG A 73 -5.97 8.46 9.81
N GLY A 74 -6.70 7.35 9.91
CA GLY A 74 -7.85 7.19 10.81
C GLY A 74 -9.15 7.82 10.31
N TYR A 75 -9.21 8.28 9.06
CA TYR A 75 -10.42 8.79 8.41
C TYR A 75 -10.40 8.48 6.92
N VAL A 76 -11.59 8.45 6.29
CA VAL A 76 -11.72 8.17 4.85
C VAL A 76 -11.00 9.25 4.05
N THR A 77 -10.13 8.81 3.14
CA THR A 77 -9.39 9.67 2.22
C THR A 77 -9.66 9.30 0.77
N SER A 78 -9.70 10.29 -0.10
CA SER A 78 -9.84 10.12 -1.55
C SER A 78 -8.76 10.96 -2.25
N GLN A 79 -7.50 10.55 -2.08
CA GLN A 79 -6.36 11.23 -2.68
C GLN A 79 -6.05 10.69 -4.09
N ALA A 80 -6.21 9.38 -4.28
CA ALA A 80 -6.12 8.75 -5.58
C ALA A 80 -7.51 8.78 -6.23
N VAL A 81 -7.61 9.26 -7.47
CA VAL A 81 -8.88 9.28 -8.18
C VAL A 81 -9.27 7.83 -8.50
N ALA A 82 -10.31 7.35 -7.84
CA ALA A 82 -10.88 6.03 -8.04
C ALA A 82 -12.23 6.21 -8.73
N GLY A 83 -12.39 5.58 -9.89
CA GLY A 83 -13.61 5.63 -10.69
C GLY A 83 -13.59 4.58 -11.79
N SER A 84 -14.76 4.22 -12.30
CA SER A 84 -14.93 3.37 -13.46
C SER A 84 -15.25 4.25 -14.67
N ASP A 85 -14.33 4.30 -15.62
CA ASP A 85 -14.53 4.94 -16.92
C ASP A 85 -13.90 4.04 -18.01
N ASN A 86 -14.26 4.26 -19.27
CA ASN A 86 -13.72 3.52 -20.40
C ASN A 86 -12.21 3.78 -20.62
N ALA A 87 -11.68 4.86 -20.03
CA ALA A 87 -10.27 5.23 -20.06
C ALA A 87 -9.62 5.17 -18.67
N SER A 88 -8.28 5.06 -18.63
CA SER A 88 -7.56 5.09 -17.36
C SER A 88 -7.68 6.46 -16.72
N VAL A 89 -8.17 6.51 -15.49
CA VAL A 89 -8.30 7.75 -14.71
C VAL A 89 -6.93 8.26 -14.22
N THR A 90 -5.97 7.35 -14.01
CA THR A 90 -4.59 7.69 -13.67
C THR A 90 -3.73 7.55 -14.93
N THR A 91 -3.37 8.69 -15.53
CA THR A 91 -2.56 8.76 -16.77
C THR A 91 -1.13 9.26 -16.53
N GLN A 92 -0.85 9.75 -15.33
CA GLN A 92 0.44 10.32 -14.94
C GLN A 92 0.99 9.61 -13.70
N TYR A 93 2.31 9.50 -13.62
CA TYR A 93 3.00 9.09 -12.41
C TYR A 93 2.69 10.09 -11.29
N ARG A 94 2.14 9.59 -10.18
CA ARG A 94 1.83 10.37 -8.99
C ARG A 94 2.33 9.61 -7.78
N THR A 95 2.59 10.32 -6.70
CA THR A 95 3.03 9.70 -5.44
C THR A 95 2.03 10.08 -4.36
N TYR A 96 1.71 9.12 -3.51
CA TYR A 96 0.76 9.21 -2.42
C TYR A 96 1.49 8.91 -1.12
N PRO A 97 2.05 9.93 -0.45
CA PRO A 97 2.68 9.74 0.85
C PRO A 97 1.67 9.30 1.90
N VAL A 98 2.00 8.24 2.65
CA VAL A 98 1.17 7.75 3.75
C VAL A 98 1.58 8.44 5.04
N LYS A 99 0.60 8.96 5.79
CA LYS A 99 0.81 9.63 7.09
C LYS A 99 0.14 8.84 8.20
N ASP A 100 0.79 8.80 9.37
CA ASP A 100 0.23 8.18 10.58
C ASP A 100 -0.63 9.20 11.34
N GLY A 101 -1.92 9.24 11.05
CA GLY A 101 -2.86 10.25 11.54
C GLY A 101 -3.01 11.48 10.63
N ARG A 102 -3.85 12.44 11.04
CA ARG A 102 -4.18 13.64 10.24
C ARG A 102 -2.98 14.52 9.95
N ASP A 103 -2.17 14.79 10.98
CA ASP A 103 -0.99 15.66 10.93
C ASP A 103 0.28 14.94 11.43
N GLY A 104 0.26 13.61 11.45
CA GLY A 104 1.41 12.85 11.91
C GLY A 104 2.53 12.75 10.89
N LYS A 105 3.59 12.08 11.32
CA LYS A 105 4.81 11.91 10.54
C LYS A 105 4.53 11.02 9.31
N PRO A 106 5.22 11.26 8.18
CA PRO A 106 5.19 10.33 7.05
C PRO A 106 5.69 8.95 7.49
N LEU A 107 5.05 7.90 7.01
CA LEU A 107 5.53 6.53 7.17
C LEU A 107 6.76 6.28 6.29
N PRO A 108 7.56 5.24 6.59
CA PRO A 108 8.71 4.83 5.77
C PRO A 108 8.31 4.21 4.40
N ILE A 109 7.07 4.46 3.94
CA ILE A 109 6.52 3.97 2.67
C ILE A 109 5.81 5.09 1.90
N ILE A 110 5.92 5.05 0.58
CA ILE A 110 5.20 5.91 -0.38
C ILE A 110 4.58 5.00 -1.44
N LEU A 111 3.29 5.20 -1.73
CA LEU A 111 2.62 4.55 -2.85
C LEU A 111 2.76 5.39 -4.11
N CYS A 112 2.96 4.75 -5.26
CA CYS A 112 3.13 5.40 -6.56
C CYS A 112 2.13 4.83 -7.57
#